data_AF-A0A5M3MAB5-F1
#
_entry.id   AF-A0A5M3MAB5-F1
#
_cell.length_a   1.000
_cell.length_b   1.000
_cell.length_c   1.000
_cell.angle_alpha   90.00
_cell.angle_beta   90.00
_cell.angle_gamma   90.00
#
_symmetry.space_group_name_H-M   'P 1'
#
loop_
_entity.id
_entity.type
_entity.pdbx_description
1 polymer ?
#
loop_
_entity_poly.entity_id
_entity_poly.type
_entity_poly.pdbx_seq_one_letter_code
_entity_poly.pdbx_strand_id
1 'polypeptide(L)'
;KKSWGIFDETGIFACACRHGFIVWIADMVRSGELFKYPLAIVNKSLDTLGDRLLIAFDIGCKLATTIGTSSIAAKFKKSGSRMCVDAFHGYTHNYSCQDKNHPTGVEGAGLEDFGIMERIFSLSNNLAIVVRYSSAFTRHQFIDMYFIQWDQDRFQNL
;
A
#
# COMPACT_ATOMS: atom_id res chain seq x y z
N LYS A 1 -6.74 -6.89 -29.98
CA LYS A 1 -5.55 -7.74 -29.74
C LYS A 1 -5.76 -8.49 -28.43
N LYS A 2 -5.89 -9.82 -28.43
CA LYS A 2 -5.89 -10.60 -27.19
C LYS A 2 -4.47 -10.57 -26.63
N SER A 3 -4.29 -9.89 -25.51
CA SER A 3 -3.10 -10.06 -24.67
C SER A 3 -2.96 -11.54 -24.35
N TRP A 4 -1.76 -12.11 -24.42
CA TRP A 4 -1.53 -13.44 -23.85
C TRP A 4 -1.92 -13.39 -22.37
N GLY A 5 -2.61 -14.43 -21.87
CA GLY A 5 -3.03 -14.49 -20.45
C GLY A 5 -1.86 -14.38 -19.46
N ILE A 6 -0.62 -14.52 -19.94
CA ILE A 6 0.63 -14.33 -19.20
C ILE A 6 0.87 -12.84 -18.83
N PHE A 7 0.13 -11.90 -19.42
CA PHE A 7 0.20 -10.47 -19.10
C PHE A 7 -1.11 -9.94 -18.50
N ASP A 8 -1.91 -10.81 -17.85
CA ASP A 8 -3.10 -10.37 -17.14
C ASP A 8 -2.72 -9.56 -15.90
N GLU A 9 -1.80 -10.10 -15.10
CA GLU A 9 -1.20 -9.44 -13.94
C GLU A 9 -0.01 -8.58 -14.38
N THR A 10 -0.11 -7.28 -14.11
CA THR A 10 0.94 -6.31 -14.47
C THR A 10 1.89 -6.00 -13.31
N GLY A 11 1.52 -6.40 -12.09
CA GLY A 11 2.26 -6.12 -10.86
C GLY A 11 1.45 -6.48 -9.63
N ILE A 12 1.93 -6.06 -8.46
CA ILE A 12 1.19 -6.14 -7.20
C ILE A 12 0.94 -4.73 -6.66
N PHE A 13 -0.20 -4.55 -6.00
CA PHE A 13 -0.45 -3.47 -5.07
C PHE A 13 -0.44 -4.07 -3.67
N ALA A 14 0.25 -3.45 -2.71
CA ALA A 14 0.39 -4.00 -1.37
C ALA A 14 0.33 -2.92 -0.31
N CYS A 15 0.12 -3.33 0.93
CA CYS A 15 0.30 -2.47 2.09
C CYS A 15 1.04 -3.22 3.18
N ALA A 16 1.77 -2.46 3.98
CA ALA A 16 2.49 -2.96 5.14
C ALA A 16 2.09 -2.18 6.39
N CYS A 17 2.26 -2.81 7.56
CA CYS A 17 2.23 -2.07 8.81
C CYS A 17 3.54 -1.29 9.01
N ARG A 18 3.58 -0.43 10.03
CA ARG A 18 4.79 0.36 10.39
C ARG A 18 6.03 -0.49 10.69
N HIS A 19 5.85 -1.74 11.11
CA HIS A 19 6.96 -2.67 11.36
C HIS A 19 7.50 -3.30 10.07
N GLY A 20 6.84 -3.06 8.93
CA GLY A 20 7.23 -3.55 7.61
C GLY A 20 6.73 -4.94 7.24
N PHE A 21 5.82 -5.53 8.04
CA PHE A 21 5.09 -6.73 7.66
C PHE A 21 4.05 -6.41 6.59
N ILE A 22 4.01 -7.19 5.51
CA ILE A 22 2.93 -7.14 4.54
C ILE A 22 1.62 -7.53 5.22
N VAL A 23 0.59 -6.72 5.04
CA VAL A 23 -0.75 -7.02 5.56
C VAL A 23 -1.64 -7.60 4.46
N TRP A 24 -1.65 -6.95 3.29
CA TRP A 24 -2.39 -7.43 2.12
C TRP A 24 -1.64 -7.14 0.83
N ILE A 25 -1.82 -8.04 -0.14
CA ILE A 25 -1.35 -7.94 -1.52
C ILE A 25 -2.55 -8.16 -2.44
N ALA A 26 -2.64 -7.39 -3.52
CA ALA A 26 -3.58 -7.57 -4.61
C ALA A 26 -2.85 -7.55 -5.95
N ASP A 27 -3.18 -8.47 -6.86
CA ASP A 27 -2.67 -8.37 -8.23
C ASP A 27 -3.27 -7.18 -8.95
N MET A 28 -2.42 -6.46 -9.66
CA MET A 28 -2.85 -5.43 -10.57
C MET A 28 -3.22 -6.02 -11.93
N VAL A 29 -4.49 -6.38 -12.07
CA VAL A 29 -5.01 -7.04 -13.28
C VAL A 29 -5.34 -6.02 -14.37
N ARG A 30 -4.63 -6.13 -15.50
CA ARG A 30 -4.77 -5.33 -16.73
C ARG A 30 -4.73 -3.81 -16.50
N SER A 31 -4.05 -3.35 -15.45
CA SER A 31 -3.95 -1.94 -15.09
C SER A 31 -2.70 -1.70 -14.27
N GLY A 32 -2.14 -0.50 -14.29
CA GLY A 32 -1.22 -0.08 -13.22
C GLY A 32 -1.96 0.24 -11.92
N GLU A 33 -1.36 1.12 -11.12
CA GLU A 33 -1.90 1.58 -9.84
C GLU A 33 -3.14 2.47 -10.03
N LEU A 34 -4.31 1.86 -10.03
CA LEU A 34 -5.60 2.54 -10.02
C LEU A 34 -6.11 2.67 -8.58
N PHE A 35 -6.84 3.74 -8.28
CA PHE A 35 -7.42 3.97 -6.95
C PHE A 35 -8.35 2.88 -6.42
N LYS A 36 -8.82 1.95 -7.27
CA LYS A 36 -9.55 0.77 -6.81
C LYS A 36 -8.74 -0.08 -5.81
N TYR A 37 -7.42 -0.19 -5.95
CA TYR A 37 -6.58 -0.99 -5.06
C TYR A 37 -6.40 -0.34 -3.67
N PRO A 38 -5.94 0.92 -3.54
CA PRO A 38 -5.87 1.56 -2.24
C PRO A 38 -7.25 1.71 -1.60
N LEU A 39 -8.33 1.96 -2.36
CA LEU A 39 -9.69 1.97 -1.80
C LEU A 39 -10.09 0.60 -1.21
N ALA A 40 -9.80 -0.49 -1.93
CA ALA A 40 -10.08 -1.83 -1.45
C ALA A 40 -9.27 -2.16 -0.19
N ILE A 41 -7.98 -1.81 -0.17
CA ILE A 41 -7.12 -1.96 1.00
C ILE A 41 -7.66 -1.15 2.17
N VAL A 42 -7.95 0.14 2.00
CA VAL A 42 -8.50 0.99 3.08
C VAL A 42 -9.81 0.40 3.61
N ASN A 43 -10.72 -0.04 2.73
CA ASN A 43 -11.98 -0.65 3.18
C ASN A 43 -11.73 -1.90 4.02
N LYS A 44 -10.82 -2.77 3.56
CA LYS A 44 -10.44 -4.01 4.25
C LYS A 44 -9.73 -3.72 5.58
N SER A 45 -8.88 -2.70 5.64
CA SER A 45 -8.24 -2.22 6.87
C SER A 45 -9.28 -1.82 7.90
N LEU A 46 -10.29 -1.04 7.50
CA LEU A 46 -11.37 -0.63 8.41
C LEU A 46 -12.19 -1.83 8.90
N ASP A 47 -12.40 -2.86 8.07
CA ASP A 47 -13.13 -4.08 8.48
C ASP A 47 -12.32 -4.97 9.43
N THR A 48 -10.99 -4.97 9.29
CA THR A 48 -10.13 -5.99 9.92
C THR A 48 -9.35 -5.45 11.11
N LEU A 49 -8.85 -4.21 11.02
CA LEU A 49 -8.01 -3.56 12.05
C LEU A 49 -8.81 -2.60 12.93
N GLY A 50 -10.01 -2.20 12.49
CA GLY A 50 -10.92 -1.33 13.23
C GLY A 50 -10.68 0.16 12.99
N ASP A 51 -10.82 0.93 14.07
CA ASP A 51 -10.93 2.39 14.04
C ASP A 51 -9.59 3.10 14.32
N ARG A 52 -9.55 4.40 13.99
CA ARG A 52 -8.41 5.32 14.23
C ARG A 52 -7.12 4.87 13.55
N LEU A 53 -7.23 4.38 12.33
CA LEU A 53 -6.06 4.03 11.52
C LEU A 53 -5.43 5.29 10.92
N LEU A 54 -4.11 5.36 10.96
CA LEU A 54 -3.33 6.31 10.18
C LEU A 54 -2.74 5.58 8.97
N ILE A 55 -3.19 5.93 7.77
CA ILE A 55 -2.83 5.25 6.53
C ILE A 55 -2.07 6.22 5.64
N ALA A 56 -0.84 5.88 5.28
CA ALA A 56 -0.01 6.67 4.38
C ALA A 56 -0.06 6.14 2.95
N PHE A 57 0.03 7.06 1.98
CA PHE A 57 0.12 6.77 0.56
C PHE A 57 0.74 7.99 -0.15
N ASP A 58 1.50 7.78 -1.23
CA ASP A 58 2.24 8.84 -1.94
C ASP A 58 1.35 10.02 -2.33
N ILE A 59 0.10 9.71 -2.72
CA ILE A 59 -0.94 10.69 -3.02
C ILE A 59 -2.13 10.56 -2.06
N GLY A 60 -1.83 10.34 -0.77
CA GLY A 60 -2.80 10.16 0.31
C GLY A 60 -3.80 11.30 0.42
N CYS A 61 -3.41 12.53 0.10
CA CYS A 61 -4.31 13.68 0.04
C CYS A 61 -5.39 13.54 -1.06
N LYS A 62 -5.03 13.02 -2.25
CA LYS A 62 -5.98 12.75 -3.33
C LYS A 62 -6.85 11.55 -3.01
N LEU A 63 -6.24 10.50 -2.44
CA LEU A 63 -6.96 9.31 -2.01
C LEU A 63 -7.99 9.64 -0.92
N ALA A 64 -7.70 10.55 0.01
CA ALA A 64 -8.67 11.03 1.00
C ALA A 64 -9.91 11.68 0.34
N THR A 65 -9.70 12.49 -0.70
CA THR A 65 -10.80 13.05 -1.50
C THR A 65 -11.61 11.95 -2.16
N THR A 66 -10.96 10.94 -2.77
CA THR A 66 -11.64 9.79 -3.38
C THR A 66 -12.41 8.96 -2.36
N ILE A 67 -11.85 8.72 -1.17
CA ILE A 67 -12.54 8.04 -0.07
C ILE A 67 -13.81 8.82 0.29
N GLY A 68 -13.71 10.15 0.44
CA GLY A 68 -14.82 11.03 0.80
C GLY A 68 -15.98 11.06 -0.21
N THR A 69 -15.74 10.69 -1.46
CA THR A 69 -16.76 10.61 -2.52
C THR A 69 -17.14 9.17 -2.90
N SER A 70 -16.56 8.17 -2.22
CA SER A 70 -16.80 6.75 -2.49
C SER A 70 -17.86 6.14 -1.57
N SER A 71 -18.21 4.88 -1.82
CA SER A 71 -19.11 4.09 -0.96
C SER A 71 -18.59 3.87 0.46
N ILE A 72 -17.29 4.07 0.72
CA ILE A 72 -16.68 3.86 2.04
C ILE A 72 -16.57 5.16 2.87
N ALA A 73 -17.05 6.29 2.36
CA ALA A 73 -16.93 7.61 3.00
C ALA A 73 -17.49 7.63 4.43
N ALA A 74 -18.71 7.14 4.63
CA ALA A 74 -19.37 7.14 5.94
C ALA A 74 -18.63 6.25 6.95
N LYS A 75 -18.14 5.10 6.48
CA LYS A 75 -17.37 4.15 7.29
C LYS A 75 -16.03 4.73 7.71
N PHE A 76 -15.27 5.30 6.76
CA PHE A 76 -14.00 5.95 7.02
C PHE A 76 -14.17 7.12 8.00
N LYS A 77 -15.16 7.99 7.79
CA LYS A 77 -15.46 9.10 8.70
C LYS A 77 -15.82 8.62 10.10
N LYS A 78 -16.68 7.61 10.23
CA LYS A 78 -17.09 7.05 11.53
C LYS A 78 -15.90 6.46 12.29
N SER A 79 -14.96 5.83 11.58
CA SER A 79 -13.80 5.20 12.19
C SER A 79 -12.81 6.20 12.82
N GLY A 80 -12.90 7.50 12.48
CA GLY A 80 -11.89 8.48 12.88
C GLY A 80 -10.51 8.25 12.28
N SER A 81 -10.41 7.38 11.26
CA SER A 81 -9.17 7.13 10.52
C SER A 81 -8.78 8.33 9.67
N ARG A 82 -7.49 8.44 9.38
CA ARG A 82 -6.90 9.56 8.63
C ARG A 82 -5.95 9.05 7.56
N MET A 83 -5.94 9.77 6.43
CA MET A 83 -4.91 9.61 5.40
C MET A 83 -3.73 10.54 5.69
N CYS A 84 -2.55 10.13 5.28
CA CYS A 84 -1.31 10.86 5.34
C CYS A 84 -0.56 10.69 4.01
N VAL A 85 0.32 11.65 3.68
CA VAL A 85 1.32 11.47 2.62
C VAL A 85 2.62 11.07 3.31
N ASP A 86 3.38 10.13 2.77
CA ASP A 86 4.69 9.81 3.35
C ASP A 86 5.62 11.03 3.35
N ALA A 87 6.66 10.98 4.19
CA ALA A 87 7.53 12.14 4.40
C ALA A 87 8.27 12.55 3.12
N PHE A 88 8.68 11.59 2.28
CA PHE A 88 9.46 11.89 1.09
C PHE A 88 8.60 12.56 0.02
N HIS A 89 7.47 11.97 -0.33
CA HIS A 89 6.56 12.56 -1.32
C HIS A 89 5.90 13.83 -0.79
N GLY A 90 5.70 13.93 0.53
CA GLY A 90 5.11 15.10 1.18
C GLY A 90 5.79 16.40 0.77
N TYR A 91 7.12 16.45 0.73
CA TYR A 91 7.87 17.64 0.31
C TYR A 91 7.67 18.05 -1.15
N THR A 92 7.18 17.16 -2.01
CA THR A 92 6.88 17.46 -3.41
C THR A 92 5.48 18.07 -3.62
N HIS A 93 4.66 18.10 -2.56
CA HIS A 93 3.33 18.69 -2.60
C HIS A 93 3.37 20.19 -2.29
N ASN A 94 2.31 20.94 -2.61
CA ASN A 94 2.23 22.35 -2.24
C ASN A 94 2.16 22.53 -0.70
N TYR A 95 2.55 23.71 -0.22
CA TYR A 95 2.61 24.01 1.23
C TYR A 95 1.29 23.73 1.97
N SER A 96 0.15 24.08 1.38
CA SER A 96 -1.17 23.84 1.99
C SER A 96 -1.50 22.35 2.15
N CYS A 97 -1.02 21.51 1.23
CA CYS A 97 -1.13 20.06 1.35
C CYS A 97 -0.18 19.50 2.41
N GLN A 98 1.06 20.02 2.47
CA GLN A 98 2.05 19.62 3.47
C GLN A 98 1.56 19.90 4.89
N ASP A 99 1.10 21.12 5.15
CA ASP A 99 0.56 21.55 6.45
C ASP A 99 -0.49 20.59 7.03
N LYS A 100 -1.32 20.00 6.15
CA LYS A 100 -2.44 19.13 6.55
C LYS A 100 -2.12 17.64 6.57
N ASN A 101 -1.24 17.18 5.68
CA ASN A 101 -1.08 15.75 5.37
C ASN A 101 0.34 15.24 5.55
N HIS A 102 1.34 16.10 5.78
CA HIS A 102 2.71 15.67 6.03
C HIS A 102 2.81 14.99 7.41
N PRO A 103 3.57 13.90 7.58
CA PRO A 103 3.59 13.12 8.82
C PRO A 103 3.91 13.94 10.06
N THR A 104 4.81 14.92 9.94
CA THR A 104 5.22 15.81 11.04
C THR A 104 4.08 16.66 11.62
N GLY A 105 3.03 16.92 10.84
CA GLY A 105 1.84 17.66 11.26
C GLY A 105 0.66 16.77 11.66
N VAL A 106 0.79 15.44 11.54
CA VAL A 106 -0.30 14.49 11.79
C VAL A 106 -0.10 13.81 13.14
N GLU A 107 -0.99 14.14 14.08
CA GLU A 107 -1.05 13.46 15.38
C GLU A 107 -1.20 11.94 15.21
N GLY A 108 -0.40 11.19 15.96
CA GLY A 108 -0.32 9.73 15.88
C GLY A 108 0.74 9.19 14.92
N ALA A 109 1.34 10.02 14.06
CA ALA A 109 2.44 9.60 13.17
C ALA A 109 3.74 9.29 13.95
N GLY A 110 4.02 10.07 15.01
CA GLY A 110 5.28 9.96 15.75
C GLY A 110 6.48 10.33 14.87
N LEU A 111 7.52 9.49 14.88
CA LEU A 111 8.73 9.65 14.05
C LEU A 111 8.69 8.81 12.76
N GLU A 112 7.54 8.27 12.41
CA GLU A 112 7.38 7.41 11.22
C GLU A 112 7.48 8.23 9.93
N ASP A 113 8.32 7.80 9.00
CA ASP A 113 8.47 8.42 7.68
C ASP A 113 7.45 7.89 6.66
N PHE A 114 6.85 6.72 6.95
CA PHE A 114 5.94 5.97 6.10
C PHE A 114 6.51 5.53 4.73
N GLY A 115 7.84 5.56 4.55
CA GLY A 115 8.53 5.23 3.30
C GLY A 115 9.01 3.78 3.20
N ILE A 116 8.37 2.85 3.92
CA ILE A 116 8.80 1.44 3.95
C ILE A 116 8.41 0.67 2.69
N MET A 117 7.32 1.09 2.03
CA MET A 117 6.78 0.40 0.85
C MET A 117 7.74 0.46 -0.33
N GLU A 118 8.45 1.57 -0.52
CA GLU A 118 9.45 1.76 -1.57
C GLU A 118 10.61 0.79 -1.39
N ARG A 119 11.05 0.56 -0.14
CA ARG A 119 12.12 -0.41 0.18
C ARG A 119 11.64 -1.84 -0.08
N ILE A 120 10.41 -2.14 0.33
CA ILE A 120 9.76 -3.43 0.08
C ILE A 120 9.68 -3.71 -1.43
N PHE A 121 9.15 -2.76 -2.21
CA PHE A 121 9.00 -2.92 -3.66
C PHE A 121 10.35 -3.02 -4.36
N SER A 122 11.33 -2.20 -3.96
CA SER A 122 12.68 -2.24 -4.49
C SER A 122 13.28 -3.64 -4.38
N LEU A 123 13.19 -4.26 -3.20
CA LEU A 123 13.74 -5.59 -2.95
C LEU A 123 12.92 -6.70 -3.61
N SER A 124 11.59 -6.55 -3.69
CA SER A 124 10.70 -7.53 -4.33
C SER A 124 10.93 -7.68 -5.85
N ASN A 125 11.62 -6.72 -6.48
CA ASN A 125 11.98 -6.80 -7.90
C ASN A 125 12.82 -8.05 -8.23
N ASN A 126 13.51 -8.62 -7.24
CA ASN A 126 14.22 -9.89 -7.40
C ASN A 126 13.30 -11.04 -7.86
N LEU A 127 12.00 -10.96 -7.58
CA LEU A 127 11.01 -11.94 -8.05
C LEU A 127 10.68 -11.83 -9.52
N ALA A 128 10.90 -10.66 -10.14
CA ALA A 128 10.43 -10.38 -11.50
C ALA A 128 10.91 -11.45 -12.51
N ILE A 129 12.13 -11.95 -12.36
CA ILE A 129 12.71 -12.96 -13.25
C ILE A 129 12.00 -14.33 -13.17
N VAL A 130 11.50 -14.72 -12.00
CA VAL A 130 10.82 -16.02 -11.81
C VAL A 130 9.30 -15.94 -11.97
N VAL A 131 8.68 -14.78 -11.73
CA VAL A 131 7.21 -14.64 -11.78
C VAL A 131 6.67 -14.13 -13.13
N ARG A 132 7.51 -13.57 -14.00
CA ARG A 132 7.04 -12.91 -15.24
C ARG A 132 6.32 -13.84 -16.21
N TYR A 133 6.72 -15.11 -16.25
CA TYR A 133 6.18 -16.11 -17.18
C TYR A 133 5.48 -17.26 -16.44
N SER A 134 5.31 -17.14 -15.12
CA SER A 134 4.66 -18.18 -14.32
C SER A 134 3.14 -18.11 -14.45
N SER A 135 2.46 -19.24 -14.19
CA SER A 135 1.02 -19.22 -13.97
C SER A 135 0.65 -18.32 -12.77
N ALA A 136 -0.60 -17.83 -12.70
CA ALA A 136 -1.07 -17.04 -11.56
C ALA A 136 -0.85 -17.76 -10.22
N PHE A 137 -1.14 -19.06 -10.16
CA PHE A 137 -0.91 -19.88 -8.96
C PHE A 137 0.56 -19.90 -8.55
N THR A 138 1.46 -20.21 -9.49
CA THR A 138 2.91 -20.25 -9.23
C THR A 138 3.45 -18.88 -8.83
N ARG A 139 2.96 -17.80 -9.46
CA ARG A 139 3.27 -16.42 -9.11
C ARG A 139 2.94 -16.13 -7.65
N HIS A 140 1.73 -16.49 -7.21
CA HIS A 140 1.31 -16.29 -5.82
C HIS A 140 2.19 -17.05 -4.84
N GLN A 141 2.54 -18.30 -5.14
CA GLN A 141 3.43 -19.10 -4.30
C GLN A 141 4.81 -18.43 -4.14
N PHE A 142 5.40 -17.94 -5.22
CA PHE A 142 6.70 -17.25 -5.14
C PHE A 142 6.63 -15.92 -4.38
N ILE A 143 5.55 -15.16 -4.56
CA ILE A 143 5.33 -13.90 -3.84
C ILE A 143 5.16 -14.17 -2.34
N ASP A 144 4.36 -15.17 -1.98
CA ASP A 144 4.12 -15.56 -0.59
C ASP A 144 5.41 -16.03 0.09
N MET A 145 6.14 -16.96 -0.53
CA MET A 145 7.44 -17.43 -0.01
C MET A 145 8.44 -16.30 0.18
N TYR A 146 8.48 -15.34 -0.75
CA TYR A 146 9.36 -14.19 -0.63
C TYR A 146 9.04 -13.31 0.57
N PHE A 147 7.76 -13.03 0.81
CA PHE A 147 7.36 -12.18 1.93
C PHE A 147 7.45 -12.91 3.28
N ILE A 148 7.33 -14.24 3.30
CA ILE A 148 7.69 -15.05 4.47
C ILE A 148 9.19 -14.91 4.79
N GLN A 149 10.05 -14.98 3.77
CA GLN A 149 11.50 -14.81 3.97
C GLN A 149 11.84 -13.38 4.40
N TRP A 150 11.20 -12.37 3.80
CA TRP A 150 11.33 -10.96 4.18
C TRP A 150 11.09 -10.75 5.68
N ASP A 151 10.02 -11.35 6.20
CA ASP A 151 9.67 -11.28 7.61
C ASP A 151 10.74 -11.98 8.47
N GLN A 152 11.23 -13.14 8.05
CA GLN A 152 12.29 -13.86 8.78
C GLN A 152 13.60 -13.05 8.83
N ASP A 153 14.05 -12.52 7.70
CA ASP A 153 15.32 -11.78 7.60
C ASP A 153 15.29 -10.51 8.44
N ARG A 154 14.16 -9.80 8.43
CA ARG A 154 14.01 -8.53 9.13
C ARG A 154 14.02 -8.70 10.65
N PHE A 155 13.48 -9.80 11.14
CA PHE A 155 13.36 -10.09 12.57
C PHE A 155 14.41 -11.08 13.07
N GLN A 156 15.37 -11.50 12.24
CA GLN A 156 16.43 -12.45 12.59
C GLN A 156 17.29 -11.98 13.78
N ASN A 157 17.38 -10.67 14.00
CA ASN A 157 18.23 -10.04 15.03
C ASN A 157 17.44 -9.42 16.20
N LEU A 158 16.14 -9.74 16.31
CA LEU A 158 15.30 -9.37 17.44
C LEU A 158 15.10 -10.57 18.37
#